data_AF-A0A538MHK7-F1
#
_entry.id   AF-A0A538MHK7-F1
#
_cell.length_a   1.000
_cell.length_b   1.000
_cell.length_c   1.000
_cell.angle_alpha   90.00
_cell.angle_beta   90.00
_cell.angle_gamma   90.00
#
_symmetry.space_group_name_H-M   'P 1'
#
loop_
_entity.id
_entity.type
_entity.pdbx_description
1 polymer ?
#
loop_
_entity_poly.entity_id
_entity_poly.type
_entity_poly.pdbx_seq_one_letter_code
_entity_poly.pdbx_strand_id
1 'polypeptide(L)'
;MLPGWHSNLESFEAISQDDVMSDLVLRMSAMSQDGSLGPFLFELARDGELDDMTKSTLTEIAEDPTFLLAVEDYLLRTEIFH
;
A
#
# COMPACT_ATOMS: atom_id res chain seq x y z
N MET A 1 15.08 -10.82 -6.65
CA MET A 1 15.88 -10.20 -5.58
C MET A 1 15.20 -8.89 -5.28
N LEU A 2 14.62 -8.70 -4.09
CA LEU A 2 14.05 -7.41 -3.65
C LEU A 2 14.93 -6.83 -2.55
N PRO A 3 15.96 -6.04 -2.88
CA PRO A 3 16.67 -5.23 -1.91
C PRO A 3 16.04 -3.82 -1.93
N GLY A 4 15.02 -3.58 -1.10
CA GLY A 4 14.38 -2.25 -1.05
C GLY A 4 13.66 -1.97 0.27
N TRP A 5 12.69 -2.80 0.65
CA TRP A 5 11.90 -2.59 1.88
C TRP A 5 12.51 -3.24 3.13
N HIS A 6 13.75 -3.71 3.06
CA HIS A 6 14.44 -4.32 4.21
C HIS A 6 14.65 -3.35 5.41
N SER A 7 14.28 -2.07 5.27
CA SER A 7 14.08 -1.09 6.35
C SER A 7 12.59 -0.93 6.72
N ASN A 8 11.85 -2.03 6.82
CA ASN A 8 10.39 -2.05 7.04
C ASN A 8 9.90 -1.02 8.06
N LEU A 9 10.58 -0.86 9.20
CA LEU A 9 10.14 0.08 10.24
C LEU A 9 10.19 1.55 9.81
N GLU A 10 11.22 1.97 9.07
CA GLU A 10 11.36 3.35 8.60
C GLU A 10 10.35 3.65 7.49
N SER A 11 10.11 2.69 6.60
CA SER A 11 9.06 2.80 5.58
C SER A 11 7.66 2.81 6.21
N PHE A 12 7.42 2.01 7.25
CA PHE A 12 6.13 1.99 7.95
C PHE A 12 5.87 3.30 8.70
N GLU A 13 6.89 3.85 9.36
CA GLU A 13 6.80 5.17 10.00
C GLU A 13 6.59 6.29 8.98
N ALA A 14 7.26 6.23 7.81
CA ALA A 14 7.04 7.21 6.74
C ALA A 14 5.59 7.14 6.21
N ILE A 15 5.01 5.94 6.12
CA ILE A 15 3.61 5.74 5.71
C ILE A 15 2.65 6.21 6.82
N SER A 16 2.95 5.95 8.10
CA SER A 16 2.08 6.40 9.21
C SER A 16 2.05 7.92 9.37
N GLN A 17 3.11 8.61 8.96
CA GLN A 17 3.17 10.08 8.98
C GLN A 17 2.49 10.74 7.77
N ASP A 18 2.08 9.96 6.77
CA ASP A 18 1.37 10.42 5.58
C ASP A 18 -0.05 9.85 5.57
N ASP A 19 -1.02 10.67 5.95
CA ASP A 19 -2.45 10.29 6.03
C ASP A 19 -2.99 9.76 4.69
N VAL A 20 -2.47 10.25 3.56
CA VAL A 20 -2.92 9.84 2.22
C VAL A 20 -2.34 8.47 1.89
N MET A 21 -1.06 8.25 2.16
CA MET A 21 -0.42 6.94 1.91
C MET A 21 -0.92 5.86 2.86
N SER A 22 -1.17 6.18 4.13
CA SER A 22 -1.74 5.23 5.09
C SER A 22 -3.17 4.81 4.71
N ASP A 23 -4.07 5.75 4.39
CA ASP A 23 -5.43 5.42 3.91
C ASP A 23 -5.39 4.58 2.63
N LEU A 24 -4.50 4.92 1.70
CA LEU A 24 -4.31 4.15 0.47
C LEU A 24 -3.86 2.71 0.75
N VAL A 25 -2.83 2.53 1.58
CA VAL A 25 -2.29 1.20 1.90
C VAL A 25 -3.32 0.36 2.66
N LEU A 26 -4.07 0.97 3.59
CA LEU A 26 -5.16 0.28 4.30
C LEU A 26 -6.26 -0.20 3.34
N ARG A 27 -6.66 0.64 2.39
CA ARG A 27 -7.64 0.25 1.35
C ARG A 27 -7.11 -0.87 0.47
N MET A 28 -5.86 -0.78 0.04
CA MET A 28 -5.22 -1.83 -0.77
C MET A 28 -5.08 -3.14 0.01
N SER A 29 -4.79 -3.08 1.32
CA SER A 29 -4.77 -4.27 2.17
C SER A 29 -6.14 -4.92 2.28
N ALA A 30 -7.19 -4.14 2.52
CA ALA A 30 -8.57 -4.62 2.53
C ALA A 30 -8.96 -5.28 1.19
N MET A 31 -8.62 -4.64 0.07
CA MET A 31 -8.84 -5.18 -1.28
C MET A 31 -8.00 -6.43 -1.56
N SER A 32 -6.82 -6.55 -0.95
CA SER A 32 -5.98 -7.75 -1.05
C SER A 32 -6.65 -8.92 -0.33
N GLN A 33 -7.21 -8.66 0.86
CA GLN A 33 -7.87 -9.67 1.68
C GLN A 33 -9.21 -10.14 1.08
N ASP A 34 -9.96 -9.25 0.42
CA ASP A 34 -11.24 -9.60 -0.22
C ASP A 34 -11.08 -10.14 -1.66
N GLY A 35 -9.86 -10.09 -2.23
CA GLY A 35 -9.54 -10.54 -3.57
C GLY A 35 -9.91 -9.56 -4.70
N SER A 36 -10.28 -8.32 -4.38
CA SER A 36 -10.65 -7.26 -5.33
C SER A 36 -9.49 -6.37 -5.79
N LEU A 37 -8.28 -6.53 -5.21
CA LEU A 37 -7.11 -5.72 -5.56
C LEU A 37 -6.71 -5.85 -7.05
N GLY A 38 -6.78 -7.07 -7.60
CA GLY A 38 -6.49 -7.31 -9.02
C GLY A 38 -7.44 -6.55 -9.97
N PRO A 39 -8.77 -6.70 -9.82
CA PRO A 39 -9.75 -5.87 -10.53
C PRO A 39 -9.53 -4.36 -10.38
N PHE A 40 -9.21 -3.89 -9.17
CA PHE A 40 -8.92 -2.48 -8.93
C PHE A 40 -7.72 -1.98 -9.74
N LEU A 41 -6.59 -2.71 -9.73
CA LEU A 41 -5.40 -2.35 -10.52
C LEU A 41 -5.69 -2.38 -12.02
N PHE A 42 -6.54 -3.30 -12.47
CA PHE A 42 -6.93 -3.39 -13.88
C PHE A 42 -7.72 -2.14 -14.32
N GLU A 43 -8.61 -1.63 -13.48
CA GLU A 43 -9.33 -0.37 -13.73
C GLU A 43 -8.39 0.83 -13.65
N LEU A 44 -7.53 0.88 -12.63
CA LEU A 44 -6.52 1.92 -12.41
C LEU A 44 -5.58 2.09 -13.61
N ALA A 45 -5.13 0.98 -14.21
CA ALA A 45 -4.26 1.02 -15.39
C ALA A 45 -4.92 1.73 -16.59
N ARG A 46 -6.25 1.70 -16.66
CA ARG A 46 -7.06 2.28 -17.75
C ARG A 46 -7.51 3.71 -17.46
N ASP A 47 -7.30 4.19 -16.23
CA ASP A 47 -7.63 5.56 -15.84
C ASP A 47 -6.71 6.55 -16.57
N GLY A 48 -7.28 7.42 -17.40
CA GLY A 48 -6.51 8.42 -18.16
C GLY A 48 -6.12 9.66 -17.36
N GLU A 49 -6.66 9.83 -16.15
CA GLU A 49 -6.42 11.00 -15.30
C GLU A 49 -5.16 10.83 -14.43
N LEU A 50 -4.78 9.58 -14.15
CA LEU A 50 -3.58 9.26 -13.39
C LEU A 50 -2.35 9.15 -14.29
N ASP A 51 -1.25 9.74 -13.85
CA ASP A 51 0.04 9.59 -14.51
C ASP A 51 0.64 8.18 -14.32
N ASP A 52 1.55 7.82 -15.22
CA ASP A 52 2.19 6.50 -15.22
C ASP A 52 3.05 6.25 -13.98
N MET A 53 3.56 7.30 -13.34
CA MET A 53 4.36 7.19 -12.12
C MET A 53 3.48 6.70 -10.96
N THR A 54 2.33 7.33 -10.77
CA THR A 54 1.35 6.98 -9.73
C THR A 54 0.85 5.55 -9.92
N LYS A 55 0.52 5.17 -11.17
CA LYS A 55 0.11 3.79 -11.49
C LYS A 55 1.21 2.76 -11.21
N SER A 56 2.45 3.08 -11.55
CA SER A 56 3.59 2.21 -11.31
C SER A 56 3.80 1.98 -9.81
N THR A 57 3.76 3.05 -9.01
CA THR A 57 3.90 2.96 -7.55
C THR A 57 2.77 2.12 -6.94
N LEU A 58 1.52 2.34 -7.34
CA LEU A 58 0.38 1.56 -6.86
C LEU A 58 0.50 0.07 -7.24
N THR A 59 0.98 -0.21 -8.45
CA THR A 59 1.19 -1.59 -8.90
C THR A 59 2.30 -2.27 -8.09
N GLU A 60 3.42 -1.59 -7.87
CA GLU A 60 4.54 -2.10 -7.06
C GLU A 60 4.13 -2.42 -5.63
N ILE A 61 3.34 -1.53 -5.00
CA ILE A 61 2.79 -1.78 -3.65
C ILE A 61 1.86 -3.00 -3.66
N ALA A 62 1.02 -3.14 -4.69
CA ALA A 62 0.07 -4.23 -4.78
C ALA A 62 0.69 -5.60 -5.10
N GLU A 63 1.87 -5.63 -5.73
CA GLU A 63 2.62 -6.86 -6.03
C GLU A 63 3.15 -7.55 -4.76
N ASP A 64 3.14 -6.86 -3.62
CA ASP A 64 3.50 -7.42 -2.32
C ASP A 64 2.35 -7.34 -1.29
N PRO A 65 1.43 -8.31 -1.33
CA PRO A 65 0.38 -8.46 -0.32
C PRO A 65 0.91 -8.63 1.11
N THR A 66 2.12 -9.16 1.29
CA THR A 66 2.69 -9.36 2.63
C THR A 66 3.06 -8.02 3.26
N PHE A 67 3.59 -7.10 2.46
CA PHE A 67 3.85 -5.73 2.88
C PHE A 67 2.58 -4.98 3.24
N LEU A 68 1.54 -5.05 2.39
CA LEU A 68 0.24 -4.41 2.67
C LEU A 68 -0.31 -4.82 4.05
N LEU A 69 -0.30 -6.12 4.34
CA LEU A 69 -0.75 -6.67 5.62
C LEU A 69 0.16 -6.25 6.79
N ALA A 70 1.48 -6.17 6.56
CA ALA A 70 2.43 -5.76 7.59
C ALA A 70 2.29 -4.28 7.96
N VAL A 71 2.05 -3.41 6.97
CA VAL A 71 1.78 -1.98 7.19
C VAL A 71 0.45 -1.80 7.90
N GLU A 72 -0.61 -2.52 7.50
CA GLU A 72 -1.90 -2.50 8.19
C GLU A 72 -1.75 -2.88 9.66
N ASP A 73 -1.08 -4.01 9.97
CA ASP A 73 -0.83 -4.43 11.36
C ASP A 73 -0.02 -3.38 12.13
N TYR A 74 0.96 -2.73 11.48
CA TYR A 74 1.73 -1.65 12.09
C TYR A 74 0.86 -0.44 12.41
N LEU A 75 0.08 0.07 11.44
CA LEU A 75 -0.79 1.24 11.60
C LEU A 75 -1.84 1.02 12.68
N LEU A 76 -2.52 -0.13 12.66
CA LEU A 76 -3.53 -0.48 13.67
C LEU A 76 -2.93 -0.54 15.08
N ARG A 77 -1.67 -0.96 15.20
CA ARG A 77 -0.98 -1.00 16.50
C ARG A 77 -0.52 0.38 16.93
N THR A 78 0.03 1.19 16.05
CA THR A 78 0.55 2.53 16.40
C THR A 78 -0.55 3.55 16.64
N GLU A 79 -1.70 3.45 15.97
CA GLU A 79 -2.88 4.30 16.23
C GLU A 79 -3.43 4.11 17.66
N ILE A 80 -3.21 2.94 18.28
CA ILE A 80 -3.57 2.70 19.70
C ILE A 80 -2.59 3.38 20.66
N PHE A 81 -1.35 3.65 20.24
CA PHE A 81 -0.28 4.16 21.09
C PHE A 81 0.04 5.66 20.90
N HIS A 82 -0.51 6.31 19.88
CA HIS A 82 -0.39 7.76 19.63
C HIS A 82 -1.57 8.56 20.19
#